data_AF-A0AA38L9L8-F1
#
_entry.id   AF-A0AA38L9L8-F1
#
_cell.length_a   1.000
_cell.length_b   1.000
_cell.length_c   1.000
_cell.angle_alpha   90.00
_cell.angle_beta   90.00
_cell.angle_gamma   90.00
#
_symmetry.space_group_name_H-M   'P 1'
#
loop_
_entity.id
_entity.type
_entity.pdbx_description
1 polymer ?
#
loop_
_entity_poly.entity_id
_entity_poly.type
_entity_poly.pdbx_seq_one_letter_code
_entity_poly.pdbx_strand_id
1 'polypeptide(L)'
;MAAQKLLFPVGFLVMAAIFIYLYSHSELHLFFPQKGNPNGSHRTLVHSKPEASRDLLSDNFRLVIKVLAYDRLESVTRCLESLASADYYNDRVKLHIFVDHFRIEEQGTSAGPMEIDSKLMNAHQILQYVDDFDWEHGEKEIHYRTHNAGLQAQWLEAWWPSSDDEFAFIVEDDMVLSPLFYRYLRALIATYYYDPQNFSPMIYGASLQRPRFVGGKHGNKLKVDNHTRLFLYQMVGTWGQLLFPKPWKEFRLWYDMHKSK
;
A
#
# COMPACT_ATOMS: atom_id res chain seq x y z
N MET A 1 -16.25 -49.22 -41.40
CA MET A 1 -16.51 -47.82 -40.99
C MET A 1 -15.54 -47.43 -39.89
N ALA A 2 -14.68 -46.45 -40.20
CA ALA A 2 -13.78 -45.63 -39.38
C ALA A 2 -13.27 -46.12 -38.00
N ALA A 3 -11.94 -46.28 -37.94
CA ALA A 3 -11.15 -46.15 -36.72
C ALA A 3 -10.89 -44.66 -36.43
N GLN A 4 -11.08 -44.24 -35.17
CA GLN A 4 -10.49 -43.01 -34.63
C GLN A 4 -9.64 -43.39 -33.42
N LYS A 5 -8.31 -43.27 -33.58
CA LYS A 5 -7.34 -43.42 -32.51
C LYS A 5 -7.35 -42.14 -31.66
N LEU A 6 -7.67 -42.26 -30.38
CA LEU A 6 -7.38 -41.23 -29.37
C LEU A 6 -5.85 -41.16 -29.19
N LEU A 7 -5.23 -40.09 -29.64
CA LEU A 7 -3.80 -39.83 -29.55
C LEU A 7 -3.55 -38.58 -28.69
N PHE A 8 -4.05 -38.57 -27.45
CA PHE A 8 -3.79 -37.51 -26.47
C PHE A 8 -3.85 -38.12 -25.06
N PRO A 9 -2.69 -38.50 -24.48
CA PRO A 9 -2.13 -37.65 -23.42
C PRO A 9 -0.58 -37.60 -23.36
N VAL A 10 0.14 -38.12 -24.36
CA VAL A 10 1.62 -38.21 -24.28
C VAL A 10 2.31 -36.88 -24.60
N GLY A 11 1.74 -36.06 -25.50
CA GLY A 11 2.34 -34.77 -25.89
C GLY A 11 2.46 -33.75 -24.75
N PHE A 12 1.51 -33.75 -23.80
CA PHE A 12 1.51 -32.79 -22.70
C PHE A 12 2.58 -33.11 -21.64
N LEU A 13 2.82 -34.39 -21.38
CA LEU A 13 3.89 -34.85 -20.48
C LEU A 13 5.29 -34.58 -21.06
N VAL A 14 5.45 -34.74 -22.37
CA VAL A 14 6.72 -34.43 -23.06
C VAL A 14 7.00 -32.92 -23.05
N MET A 15 5.98 -32.08 -23.28
CA MET A 15 6.15 -30.62 -23.21
C MET A 15 6.48 -30.12 -21.80
N ALA A 16 5.87 -30.70 -20.76
CA ALA A 16 6.21 -30.37 -19.37
C ALA A 16 7.63 -30.81 -18.98
N ALA A 17 8.07 -32.00 -19.43
CA ALA A 17 9.42 -32.50 -19.20
C ALA A 17 10.48 -31.65 -19.94
N ILE A 18 10.19 -31.21 -21.17
CA ILE A 18 11.06 -30.29 -21.93
C ILE A 18 11.11 -28.93 -21.25
N PHE A 19 10.01 -28.40 -20.69
CA PHE A 19 10.01 -27.13 -19.96
C PHE A 19 10.86 -27.19 -18.68
N ILE A 20 10.78 -28.30 -17.93
CA ILE A 20 11.59 -28.53 -16.72
C ILE A 20 13.07 -28.75 -17.09
N TYR A 21 13.35 -29.48 -18.17
CA TYR A 21 14.71 -29.68 -18.67
C TYR A 21 15.33 -28.36 -19.15
N LEU A 22 14.60 -27.57 -19.95
CA LEU A 22 15.03 -26.25 -20.40
C LEU A 22 15.20 -25.28 -19.23
N TYR A 23 14.33 -25.28 -18.22
CA TYR A 23 14.47 -24.45 -17.02
C TYR A 23 15.68 -24.86 -16.15
N SER A 24 15.96 -26.16 -16.06
CA SER A 24 17.12 -26.68 -15.31
C SER A 24 18.45 -26.51 -16.03
N HIS A 25 18.45 -26.34 -17.36
CA HIS A 25 19.65 -26.17 -18.18
C HIS A 25 19.79 -24.77 -18.81
N SER A 26 18.82 -23.88 -18.59
CA SER A 26 18.98 -22.46 -18.89
C SER A 26 19.89 -21.84 -17.83
N GLU A 27 21.16 -21.67 -18.19
CA GLU A 27 22.07 -20.70 -17.59
C GLU A 27 21.57 -19.28 -17.90
N LEU A 28 20.37 -18.93 -17.43
CA LEU A 28 20.10 -17.55 -17.08
C LEU A 28 20.98 -17.30 -15.87
N HIS A 29 22.05 -16.55 -16.07
CA HIS A 29 22.81 -15.92 -15.00
C HIS A 29 21.87 -14.99 -14.22
N LEU A 30 21.08 -15.59 -13.33
CA LEU A 30 20.58 -14.92 -12.15
C LEU A 30 21.84 -14.44 -11.45
N PHE A 31 22.06 -13.13 -11.46
CA PHE A 31 23.05 -12.48 -10.64
C PHE A 31 22.72 -12.82 -9.17
N PHE A 32 23.25 -13.94 -8.70
CA PHE A 32 23.39 -14.20 -7.29
C PHE A 32 24.30 -13.10 -6.75
N PRO A 33 23.89 -12.35 -5.72
CA PRO A 33 24.84 -11.53 -4.99
C PRO A 33 25.94 -12.48 -4.50
N GLN A 34 27.18 -12.18 -4.89
CA GLN A 34 28.36 -12.79 -4.30
C GLN A 34 28.18 -12.81 -2.77
N LYS A 35 28.49 -13.95 -2.15
CA LYS A 35 28.59 -14.11 -0.70
C LYS A 35 29.22 -12.86 -0.10
N GLY A 36 28.40 -12.02 0.53
CA GLY A 36 28.87 -10.87 1.27
C GLY A 36 29.84 -11.35 2.34
N ASN A 37 31.03 -10.76 2.34
CA ASN A 37 32.05 -10.93 3.36
C ASN A 37 31.39 -10.83 4.76
N PRO A 38 31.59 -11.79 5.69
CA PRO A 38 30.93 -11.79 7.00
C PRO A 38 31.38 -10.64 7.92
N ASN A 39 32.28 -9.77 7.46
CA ASN A 39 32.69 -8.54 8.13
C ASN A 39 32.01 -7.27 7.59
N GLY A 40 30.83 -7.41 6.97
CA GLY A 40 29.96 -6.27 6.68
C GLY A 40 29.57 -5.60 8.01
N SER A 41 30.23 -4.50 8.33
CA SER A 41 29.90 -3.64 9.47
C SER A 41 28.39 -3.49 9.55
N HIS A 42 27.79 -3.95 10.65
CA HIS A 42 26.42 -3.60 10.99
C HIS A 42 26.32 -2.07 10.98
N ARG A 43 25.86 -1.49 9.87
CA ARG A 43 25.44 -0.09 9.85
C ARG A 43 24.15 -0.04 10.64
N THR A 44 24.31 0.10 11.95
CA THR A 44 23.27 0.60 12.83
C THR A 44 22.68 1.84 12.16
N LEU A 45 21.35 1.97 12.14
CA LEU A 45 20.67 3.22 11.83
C LEU A 45 21.24 4.30 12.75
N VAL A 46 22.31 4.96 12.31
CA VAL A 46 22.74 6.21 12.88
C VAL A 46 21.55 7.13 12.69
N HIS A 47 21.11 7.72 13.78
CA HIS A 47 20.12 8.78 13.79
C HIS A 47 20.57 9.85 12.77
N SER A 48 20.09 9.74 11.53
CA SER A 48 20.40 10.74 10.51
C SER A 48 19.74 12.01 11.01
N LYS A 49 20.56 13.07 11.14
CA LYS A 49 20.04 14.41 11.39
C LYS A 49 18.94 14.67 10.34
N PRO A 50 17.80 15.29 10.72
CA PRO A 50 16.74 15.64 9.77
C PRO A 50 17.28 16.37 8.52
N GLU A 51 18.34 17.17 8.68
CA GLU A 51 19.07 17.86 7.62
C GLU A 51 19.61 16.91 6.54
N ALA A 52 20.25 15.80 6.91
CA ALA A 52 20.84 14.86 5.94
C ALA A 52 19.80 14.18 5.04
N SER A 53 18.55 14.07 5.51
CA SER A 53 17.46 13.54 4.68
C SER A 53 16.90 14.57 3.69
N ARG A 54 17.05 15.89 3.96
CA ARG A 54 16.66 16.95 3.00
C ARG A 54 17.55 16.89 1.77
N ASP A 55 18.84 16.70 1.96
CA ASP A 55 19.82 16.70 0.87
C ASP A 55 19.65 15.53 -0.12
N LEU A 56 18.89 14.50 0.26
CA LEU A 56 18.63 13.32 -0.57
C LEU A 56 17.28 13.35 -1.29
N LEU A 57 16.34 14.21 -0.89
CA LEU A 57 15.04 14.27 -1.57
C LEU A 57 15.15 15.10 -2.85
N SER A 58 14.39 14.69 -3.88
CA SER A 58 14.15 15.52 -5.06
C SER A 58 13.45 16.83 -4.66
N ASP A 59 13.78 17.94 -5.34
CA ASP A 59 13.04 19.20 -5.19
C ASP A 59 11.54 19.05 -5.55
N ASN A 60 11.20 18.02 -6.33
CA ASN A 60 9.83 17.69 -6.72
C ASN A 60 9.18 16.65 -5.79
N PHE A 61 9.82 16.28 -4.67
CA PHE A 61 9.30 15.32 -3.72
C PHE A 61 7.92 15.74 -3.21
N ARG A 62 6.94 14.84 -3.34
CA ARG A 62 5.58 15.03 -2.84
C ARG A 62 5.09 13.76 -2.18
N LEU A 63 4.59 13.89 -0.95
CA LEU A 63 3.79 12.85 -0.30
C LEU A 63 2.32 13.28 -0.33
N VAL A 64 1.43 12.39 -0.76
CA VAL A 64 -0.01 12.57 -0.72
C VAL A 64 -0.62 11.54 0.21
N ILE A 65 -1.45 11.99 1.15
CA ILE A 65 -2.17 11.12 2.07
C ILE A 65 -3.52 10.79 1.46
N LYS A 66 -3.87 9.50 1.45
CA LYS A 66 -5.15 8.98 0.96
C LYS A 66 -5.85 8.28 2.12
N VAL A 67 -6.95 8.84 2.61
CA VAL A 67 -7.79 8.25 3.65
C VAL A 67 -8.93 7.49 2.98
N LEU A 68 -9.09 6.22 3.30
CA LEU A 68 -10.21 5.38 2.85
C LEU A 68 -11.20 5.24 4.01
N ALA A 69 -12.40 5.78 3.85
CA ALA A 69 -13.45 5.80 4.85
C ALA A 69 -14.76 5.20 4.30
N TYR A 70 -15.59 4.72 5.23
CA TYR A 70 -16.88 4.12 4.91
C TYR A 70 -17.99 4.72 5.80
N ASP A 71 -18.43 4.00 6.83
CA ASP A 71 -19.62 4.33 7.63
C ASP A 71 -19.32 4.55 9.12
N ARG A 72 -18.06 4.75 9.51
CA ARG A 72 -17.65 4.90 10.91
C ARG A 72 -17.18 6.32 11.24
N LEU A 73 -18.13 7.19 11.64
CA LEU A 73 -17.85 8.58 11.99
C LEU A 73 -16.76 8.74 13.06
N GLU A 74 -16.82 7.98 14.15
CA GLU A 74 -15.82 8.06 15.22
C GLU A 74 -14.43 7.60 14.77
N SER A 75 -14.36 6.60 13.88
CA SER A 75 -13.11 6.12 13.32
C SER A 75 -12.46 7.18 12.45
N VAL A 76 -13.18 7.71 11.45
CA VAL A 76 -12.63 8.73 10.55
C VAL A 76 -12.25 10.01 11.31
N THR A 77 -13.01 10.38 12.34
CA THR A 77 -12.70 11.49 13.25
C THR A 77 -11.32 11.30 13.88
N ARG A 78 -11.14 10.20 14.60
CA ARG A 78 -9.89 9.85 15.29
C ARG A 78 -8.71 9.69 14.32
N CYS A 79 -8.95 9.15 13.12
CA CYS A 79 -7.92 9.01 12.10
C CYS A 79 -7.43 10.37 11.61
N LEU A 80 -8.35 11.24 11.21
CA LEU A 80 -8.05 12.58 10.71
C LEU A 80 -7.41 13.48 11.78
N GLU A 81 -7.88 13.42 13.02
CA GLU A 81 -7.23 14.12 14.15
C GLU A 81 -5.79 13.65 14.36
N SER A 82 -5.53 12.34 14.29
CA SER A 82 -4.16 11.81 14.43
C SER A 82 -3.26 12.26 13.28
N LEU A 83 -3.80 12.35 12.06
CA LEU A 83 -3.11 12.86 10.88
C LEU A 83 -2.76 14.35 11.05
N ALA A 84 -3.70 15.18 11.50
CA ALA A 84 -3.49 16.61 11.69
C ALA A 84 -2.50 16.92 12.83
N SER A 85 -2.44 16.06 13.85
CA SER A 85 -1.52 16.22 14.98
C SER A 85 -0.04 15.91 14.68
N ALA A 86 0.26 15.42 13.47
CA ALA A 86 1.61 14.98 13.12
C ALA A 86 2.56 16.13 12.73
N ASP A 87 3.85 15.90 12.92
CA ASP A 87 4.92 16.82 12.52
C ASP A 87 5.28 16.61 11.04
N TYR A 88 4.80 17.52 10.19
CA TYR A 88 5.11 17.58 8.76
C TYR A 88 6.31 18.49 8.44
N TYR A 89 7.05 18.95 9.46
CA TYR A 89 8.04 20.01 9.34
C TYR A 89 7.42 21.28 8.72
N ASN A 90 7.97 21.75 7.60
CA ASN A 90 7.42 22.85 6.80
C ASN A 90 6.94 22.34 5.43
N ASP A 91 6.81 21.02 5.27
CA ASP A 91 6.43 20.42 3.99
C ASP A 91 4.90 20.55 3.84
N ARG A 92 4.44 20.89 2.63
CA ARG A 92 3.01 20.90 2.31
C ARG A 92 2.59 19.52 1.85
N VAL A 93 1.63 18.90 2.56
CA VAL A 93 1.18 17.53 2.31
C VAL A 93 -0.29 17.54 1.92
N LYS A 94 -0.61 17.03 0.74
CA LYS A 94 -2.00 16.95 0.26
C LYS A 94 -2.74 15.80 0.96
N LEU A 95 -3.99 16.04 1.33
CA LEU A 95 -4.88 15.08 1.94
C LEU A 95 -6.08 14.84 1.02
N HIS A 96 -6.29 13.58 0.62
CA HIS A 96 -7.51 13.17 -0.06
C HIS A 96 -8.30 12.23 0.85
N ILE A 97 -9.59 12.49 1.02
CA ILE A 97 -10.49 11.69 1.83
C ILE A 97 -11.51 11.03 0.91
N PHE A 98 -11.43 9.71 0.77
CA PHE A 98 -12.38 8.91 0.01
C PHE A 98 -13.45 8.38 0.94
N VAL A 99 -14.70 8.74 0.68
CA VAL A 99 -15.86 8.26 1.44
C VAL A 99 -16.69 7.38 0.53
N ASP A 100 -16.67 6.07 0.78
CA ASP A 100 -17.46 5.11 0.02
C ASP A 100 -18.92 5.10 0.46
N HIS A 101 -19.82 4.78 -0.46
CA HIS A 101 -21.25 4.79 -0.17
C HIS A 101 -21.67 3.50 0.53
N PHE A 102 -22.65 3.55 1.43
CA PHE A 102 -23.19 2.33 2.04
C PHE A 102 -23.85 1.41 1.01
N ARG A 103 -23.90 0.10 1.31
CA ARG A 103 -24.61 -0.87 0.47
C ARG A 103 -26.11 -0.76 0.68
N ILE A 104 -26.84 -0.62 -0.42
CA ILE A 104 -28.28 -0.84 -0.47
C ILE A 104 -28.48 -2.32 -0.77
N GLU A 105 -28.98 -3.08 0.20
CA GLU A 105 -29.29 -4.50 -0.04
C GLU A 105 -30.51 -4.61 -0.95
N GLU A 106 -30.39 -5.35 -2.06
CA GLU A 106 -31.53 -5.62 -2.94
C GLU A 106 -32.50 -6.61 -2.27
N GLN A 107 -33.79 -6.40 -2.56
CA GLN A 107 -34.96 -7.09 -1.99
C GLN A 107 -34.72 -8.58 -1.66
N GLY A 108 -34.58 -8.88 -0.38
CA GLY A 108 -34.40 -10.25 0.14
C GLY A 108 -33.95 -10.30 1.60
N THR A 109 -33.28 -9.24 2.06
CA THR A 109 -32.97 -8.96 3.46
C THR A 109 -33.62 -7.64 3.87
N SER A 110 -34.22 -7.66 5.04
CA SER A 110 -35.24 -6.73 5.53
C SER A 110 -34.70 -5.35 5.92
N ALA A 111 -33.93 -4.67 5.07
CA ALA A 111 -33.57 -3.27 5.32
C ALA A 111 -34.83 -2.41 5.16
N GLY A 112 -35.51 -2.15 6.27
CA GLY A 112 -36.70 -1.31 6.30
C GLY A 112 -36.35 0.15 5.95
N PRO A 113 -37.35 0.99 5.58
CA PRO A 113 -37.14 2.41 5.28
C PRO A 113 -36.33 3.14 6.37
N MET A 114 -36.57 2.81 7.63
CA MET A 114 -35.87 3.37 8.79
C MET A 114 -34.36 3.06 8.82
N GLU A 115 -33.93 1.90 8.31
CA GLU A 115 -32.50 1.55 8.22
C GLU A 115 -31.80 2.36 7.13
N ILE A 116 -32.46 2.56 5.99
CA ILE A 116 -31.95 3.39 4.90
C ILE A 116 -31.82 4.84 5.36
N ASP A 117 -32.83 5.38 6.03
CA ASP A 117 -32.79 6.75 6.58
C ASP A 117 -31.64 6.90 7.60
N SER A 118 -31.42 5.90 8.46
CA SER A 118 -30.29 5.92 9.41
C SER A 118 -28.93 5.89 8.70
N LYS A 119 -28.78 5.08 7.64
CA LYS A 119 -27.54 5.02 6.85
C LYS A 119 -27.28 6.33 6.10
N LEU A 120 -28.32 6.94 5.53
CA LEU A 120 -28.25 8.26 4.89
C LEU A 120 -27.86 9.35 5.89
N MET A 121 -28.49 9.37 7.07
CA MET A 121 -28.17 10.31 8.14
C MET A 121 -26.69 10.19 8.57
N ASN A 122 -26.21 8.96 8.80
CA ASN A 122 -24.80 8.73 9.15
C ASN A 122 -23.84 9.17 8.02
N ALA A 123 -24.16 8.87 6.76
CA ALA A 123 -23.37 9.32 5.62
C ALA A 123 -23.29 10.85 5.55
N HIS A 124 -24.41 11.56 5.79
CA HIS A 124 -24.42 13.02 5.85
C HIS A 124 -23.57 13.57 7.00
N GLN A 125 -23.61 12.94 8.19
CA GLN A 125 -22.78 13.34 9.32
C GLN A 125 -21.28 13.18 9.02
N ILE A 126 -20.90 12.09 8.36
CA ILE A 126 -19.51 11.87 7.92
C ILE A 126 -19.10 12.94 6.91
N LEU A 127 -19.93 13.20 5.89
CA LEU A 127 -19.65 14.21 4.87
C LEU A 127 -19.50 15.60 5.47
N GLN A 128 -20.44 16.00 6.34
CA GLN A 128 -20.36 17.27 7.06
C GLN A 128 -19.06 17.37 7.86
N TYR A 129 -18.71 16.32 8.61
CA TYR A 129 -17.48 16.32 9.39
C TYR A 129 -16.23 16.47 8.51
N VAL A 130 -16.12 15.72 7.41
CA VAL A 130 -14.92 15.80 6.55
C VAL A 130 -14.86 17.11 5.77
N ASP A 131 -16.00 17.71 5.41
CA ASP A 131 -16.09 19.04 4.80
C ASP A 131 -15.59 20.13 5.76
N ASP A 132 -16.02 20.06 7.03
CA ASP A 132 -15.66 21.05 8.06
C ASP A 132 -14.25 20.84 8.64
N PHE A 133 -13.65 19.65 8.45
CA PHE A 133 -12.35 19.31 9.01
C PHE A 133 -11.22 20.22 8.47
N ASP A 134 -10.51 20.92 9.36
CA ASP A 134 -9.42 21.80 8.96
C ASP A 134 -8.11 21.03 8.72
N TRP A 135 -7.45 21.33 7.60
CA TRP A 135 -6.19 20.71 7.19
C TRP A 135 -5.13 21.78 6.95
N GLU A 136 -4.42 22.14 8.01
CA GLU A 136 -3.42 23.22 8.00
C GLU A 136 -2.15 22.88 7.18
N HIS A 137 -1.92 21.59 6.92
CA HIS A 137 -0.67 21.09 6.33
C HIS A 137 -0.65 21.11 4.79
N GLY A 138 -1.75 21.44 4.11
CA GLY A 138 -1.77 21.38 2.65
C GLY A 138 -3.14 21.59 2.01
N GLU A 139 -3.31 21.04 0.81
CA GLU A 139 -4.62 20.99 0.15
C GLU A 139 -5.42 19.80 0.67
N LYS A 140 -6.73 19.98 0.89
CA LYS A 140 -7.69 18.94 1.24
C LYS A 140 -8.66 18.72 0.07
N GLU A 141 -8.85 17.48 -0.35
CA GLU A 141 -9.85 17.09 -1.34
C GLU A 141 -10.73 15.96 -0.82
N ILE A 142 -12.03 16.03 -1.11
CA ILE A 142 -13.01 15.04 -0.66
C ILE A 142 -13.59 14.33 -1.88
N HIS A 143 -13.55 13.00 -1.83
CA HIS A 143 -13.95 12.09 -2.90
C HIS A 143 -15.09 11.21 -2.40
N TYR A 144 -16.33 11.70 -2.53
CA TYR A 144 -17.53 10.94 -2.15
C TYR A 144 -18.06 10.13 -3.32
N ARG A 145 -18.40 8.86 -3.08
CA ARG A 145 -19.03 8.00 -4.09
C ARG A 145 -20.54 7.98 -3.94
N THR A 146 -21.24 7.91 -5.07
CA THR A 146 -22.71 7.76 -5.11
C THR A 146 -23.17 6.30 -5.05
N HIS A 147 -22.23 5.34 -5.13
CA HIS A 147 -22.49 3.90 -5.07
C HIS A 147 -21.36 3.22 -4.28
N ASN A 148 -21.67 2.09 -3.63
CA ASN A 148 -20.66 1.32 -2.92
C ASN A 148 -19.69 0.69 -3.92
N ALA A 149 -18.44 1.14 -3.93
CA ALA A 149 -17.40 0.56 -4.77
C ALA A 149 -16.77 -0.68 -4.09
N GLY A 150 -16.79 -0.71 -2.76
CA GLY A 150 -16.19 -1.78 -1.98
C GLY A 150 -14.67 -1.64 -1.86
N LEU A 151 -14.09 -2.35 -0.89
CA LEU A 151 -12.71 -2.16 -0.45
C LEU A 151 -11.68 -2.27 -1.58
N GLN A 152 -11.81 -3.26 -2.45
CA GLN A 152 -10.85 -3.47 -3.54
C GLN A 152 -10.83 -2.30 -4.52
N ALA A 153 -12.01 -1.83 -4.96
CA ALA A 153 -12.11 -0.71 -5.89
C ALA A 153 -11.63 0.58 -5.23
N GLN A 154 -11.97 0.81 -3.95
CA GLN A 154 -11.46 1.97 -3.20
C GLN A 154 -9.93 2.05 -3.24
N TRP A 155 -9.22 0.95 -2.94
CA TRP A 155 -7.77 0.90 -2.98
C TRP A 155 -7.19 1.14 -4.39
N LEU A 156 -7.78 0.52 -5.41
CA LEU A 156 -7.28 0.61 -6.79
C LEU A 156 -7.50 1.99 -7.42
N GLU A 157 -8.57 2.68 -7.03
CA GLU A 157 -8.96 3.99 -7.55
C GLU A 157 -8.36 5.15 -6.76
N ALA A 158 -7.86 4.92 -5.53
CA ALA A 158 -7.38 5.98 -4.65
C ALA A 158 -6.19 6.78 -5.20
N TRP A 159 -5.39 6.18 -6.09
CA TRP A 159 -4.18 6.84 -6.57
C TRP A 159 -3.66 6.33 -7.92
N TRP A 160 -3.27 7.29 -8.76
CA TRP A 160 -2.42 7.10 -9.92
C TRP A 160 -1.29 8.15 -9.87
N PRO A 161 -0.01 7.76 -9.85
CA PRO A 161 1.10 8.68 -9.67
C PRO A 161 1.21 9.64 -10.85
N SER A 162 1.25 10.94 -10.54
CA SER A 162 1.47 12.00 -11.56
C SER A 162 2.93 12.12 -11.99
N SER A 163 3.87 11.72 -11.13
CA SER A 163 5.32 11.70 -11.38
C SER A 163 6.02 10.59 -10.59
N ASP A 164 7.30 10.36 -10.89
CA ASP A 164 8.17 9.43 -10.14
C ASP A 164 8.64 9.98 -8.78
N ASP A 165 8.24 11.21 -8.44
CA ASP A 165 8.55 11.90 -7.17
C ASP A 165 7.29 12.13 -6.32
N GLU A 166 6.14 11.63 -6.76
CA GLU A 166 4.90 11.63 -5.98
C GLU A 166 4.70 10.26 -5.35
N PHE A 167 4.52 10.22 -4.03
CA PHE A 167 4.30 9.01 -3.26
C PHE A 167 2.92 9.07 -2.60
N ALA A 168 2.24 7.94 -2.50
CA ALA A 168 0.98 7.84 -1.76
C ALA A 168 1.18 7.13 -0.43
N PHE A 169 0.69 7.74 0.65
CA PHE A 169 0.50 7.08 1.93
C PHE A 169 -0.99 6.82 2.15
N ILE A 170 -1.40 5.57 2.09
CA ILE A 170 -2.79 5.14 2.19
C ILE A 170 -3.08 4.64 3.61
N VAL A 171 -4.16 5.16 4.19
CA VAL A 171 -4.65 4.80 5.52
C VAL A 171 -6.15 4.53 5.48
N GLU A 172 -6.59 3.53 6.23
CA GLU A 172 -8.01 3.26 6.47
C GLU A 172 -8.48 4.04 7.70
N ASP A 173 -9.77 4.36 7.76
CA ASP A 173 -10.38 5.19 8.79
C ASP A 173 -10.25 4.67 10.23
N ASP A 174 -9.94 3.39 10.46
CA ASP A 174 -9.72 2.86 11.81
C ASP A 174 -8.30 3.02 12.35
N MET A 175 -7.39 3.59 11.57
CA MET A 175 -6.00 3.78 11.95
C MET A 175 -5.79 5.01 12.83
N VAL A 176 -4.87 4.91 13.79
CA VAL A 176 -4.31 6.05 14.55
C VAL A 176 -2.82 6.11 14.32
N LEU A 177 -2.33 7.26 13.91
CA LEU A 177 -0.94 7.43 13.52
C LEU A 177 -0.14 8.09 14.65
N SER A 178 1.14 7.77 14.71
CA SER A 178 2.08 8.46 15.58
C SER A 178 2.32 9.87 15.04
N PRO A 179 2.45 10.92 15.88
CA PRO A 179 2.84 12.25 15.42
C PRO A 179 4.17 12.30 14.64
N LEU A 180 4.99 11.23 14.73
CA LEU A 180 6.27 11.10 14.03
C LEU A 180 6.20 10.28 12.74
N PHE A 181 5.00 9.85 12.30
CA PHE A 181 4.88 8.96 11.15
C PHE A 181 5.45 9.59 9.87
N TYR A 182 5.17 10.87 9.62
CA TYR A 182 5.63 11.56 8.42
C TYR A 182 7.15 11.61 8.34
N ARG A 183 7.81 12.04 9.43
CA ARG A 183 9.26 12.00 9.57
C ARG A 183 9.85 10.64 9.22
N TYR A 184 9.22 9.57 9.71
CA TYR A 184 9.68 8.21 9.45
C TYR A 184 9.52 7.81 7.97
N LEU A 185 8.37 8.07 7.36
CA LEU A 185 8.14 7.78 5.94
C LEU A 185 9.07 8.59 5.03
N ARG A 186 9.24 9.88 5.33
CA ARG A 186 10.13 10.78 4.60
C ARG A 186 11.59 10.28 4.62
N ALA A 187 12.06 9.82 5.78
CA ALA A 187 13.39 9.22 5.91
C ALA A 187 13.52 7.89 5.15
N LEU A 188 12.47 7.06 5.15
CA LEU A 188 12.42 5.83 4.37
C LEU A 188 12.53 6.09 2.87
N ILE A 189 11.80 7.08 2.35
CA ILE A 189 11.83 7.43 0.92
C ILE A 189 13.21 7.95 0.54
N ALA A 190 13.76 8.90 1.31
CA ALA A 190 15.12 9.41 1.09
C ALA A 190 16.15 8.27 1.04
N THR A 191 16.05 7.31 1.97
CA THR A 191 17.03 6.22 2.10
C THR A 191 16.84 5.12 1.07
N TYR A 192 15.61 4.68 0.76
CA TYR A 192 15.40 3.47 -0.05
C TYR A 192 14.90 3.75 -1.48
N TYR A 193 14.51 5.00 -1.77
CA TYR A 193 14.10 5.40 -3.10
C TYR A 193 15.12 6.33 -3.77
N TYR A 194 15.58 7.36 -3.06
CA TYR A 194 16.47 8.36 -3.66
C TYR A 194 17.96 8.06 -3.56
N ASP A 195 18.42 7.43 -2.46
CA ASP A 195 19.84 7.06 -2.33
C ASP A 195 20.19 5.89 -3.27
N PRO A 196 21.06 6.10 -4.28
CA PRO A 196 21.42 5.06 -5.24
C PRO A 196 22.11 3.84 -4.61
N GLN A 197 22.73 3.98 -3.43
CA GLN A 197 23.39 2.85 -2.75
C GLN A 197 22.38 1.88 -2.13
N ASN A 198 21.18 2.36 -1.82
CA ASN A 198 20.14 1.62 -1.11
C ASN A 198 18.91 1.36 -1.99
N PHE A 199 18.81 2.01 -3.15
CA PHE A 199 17.73 1.83 -4.11
C PHE A 199 17.65 0.40 -4.62
N SER A 200 16.41 -0.10 -4.71
CA SER A 200 16.10 -1.37 -5.39
C SER A 200 14.76 -1.24 -6.12
N PRO A 201 14.70 -1.57 -7.42
CA PRO A 201 13.44 -1.54 -8.17
C PRO A 201 12.45 -2.62 -7.70
N MET A 202 12.88 -3.58 -6.88
CA MET A 202 12.02 -4.63 -6.31
C MET A 202 11.27 -4.18 -5.04
N ILE A 203 11.58 -2.99 -4.50
CA ILE A 203 10.87 -2.45 -3.34
C ILE A 203 9.68 -1.63 -3.84
N TYR A 204 8.46 -2.12 -3.58
CA TYR A 204 7.24 -1.44 -3.99
C TYR A 204 6.78 -0.33 -3.02
N GLY A 205 7.36 -0.29 -1.81
CA GLY A 205 6.98 0.66 -0.77
C GLY A 205 7.29 0.16 0.63
N ALA A 206 6.57 0.69 1.62
CA ALA A 206 6.73 0.35 3.02
C ALA A 206 5.37 0.31 3.74
N SER A 207 5.31 -0.30 4.92
CA SER A 207 4.11 -0.30 5.75
C SER A 207 4.45 0.03 7.19
N LEU A 208 3.55 0.74 7.89
CA LEU A 208 3.66 1.01 9.32
C LEU A 208 3.17 -0.15 10.21
N GLN A 209 2.84 -1.29 9.60
CA GLN A 209 2.44 -2.50 10.29
C GLN A 209 3.59 -3.04 11.15
N ARG A 210 3.27 -3.40 12.39
CA ARG A 210 4.24 -4.04 13.28
C ARG A 210 4.60 -5.43 12.75
N PRO A 211 5.83 -5.92 13.00
CA PRO A 211 6.29 -7.27 12.64
C PRO A 211 5.66 -8.36 13.54
N ARG A 212 4.34 -8.32 13.74
CA ARG A 212 3.57 -9.34 14.46
C ARG A 212 2.94 -10.35 13.52
N PHE A 213 2.83 -10.02 12.23
CA PHE A 213 2.25 -10.89 11.24
C PHE A 213 3.33 -11.78 10.65
N VAL A 214 3.19 -13.06 10.93
CA VAL A 214 3.89 -14.10 10.20
C VAL A 214 2.85 -14.67 9.25
N GLY A 215 3.05 -14.52 7.95
CA GLY A 215 2.10 -15.03 6.97
C GLY A 215 1.88 -16.54 7.15
N GLY A 216 0.63 -16.98 7.12
CA GLY A 216 0.23 -18.39 7.15
C GLY A 216 -0.24 -18.93 8.52
N LYS A 217 -1.02 -20.02 8.48
CA LYS A 217 -1.72 -20.66 9.63
C LYS A 217 -0.78 -21.10 10.78
N HIS A 218 0.54 -21.14 10.56
CA HIS A 218 1.56 -21.58 11.54
C HIS A 218 2.84 -20.75 11.50
N GLY A 219 2.74 -19.46 11.14
CA GLY A 219 3.93 -18.64 11.01
C GLY A 219 4.73 -18.51 12.31
N ASN A 220 6.04 -18.82 12.26
CA ASN A 220 6.97 -18.62 13.38
C ASN A 220 7.10 -17.14 13.73
N LYS A 221 6.81 -16.75 14.98
CA LYS A 221 7.05 -15.38 15.46
C LYS A 221 8.48 -14.97 15.08
N LEU A 222 8.62 -13.85 14.36
CA LEU A 222 9.94 -13.28 14.13
C LEU A 222 10.56 -12.96 15.48
N LYS A 223 11.65 -13.67 15.81
CA LYS A 223 12.49 -13.30 16.94
C LYS A 223 13.37 -12.17 16.47
N VAL A 224 13.03 -10.97 16.89
CA VAL A 224 13.79 -9.78 16.58
C VAL A 224 14.41 -9.26 17.85
N ASP A 225 15.68 -8.84 17.78
CA ASP A 225 16.30 -8.10 18.87
C ASP A 225 15.64 -6.72 19.06
N ASN A 226 15.95 -6.10 20.20
CA ASN A 226 15.41 -4.78 20.57
C ASN A 226 16.05 -3.63 19.77
N HIS A 227 16.97 -3.90 18.83
CA HIS A 227 17.72 -2.90 18.07
C HIS A 227 17.25 -2.80 16.61
N THR A 228 16.68 -3.87 16.07
CA THR A 228 16.15 -3.90 14.71
C THR A 228 14.90 -3.03 14.64
N ARG A 229 14.92 -2.04 13.75
CA ARG A 229 13.84 -1.07 13.56
C ARG A 229 13.10 -1.22 12.23
N LEU A 230 13.67 -1.99 11.29
CA LEU A 230 13.17 -2.16 9.94
C LEU A 230 13.23 -3.63 9.53
N PHE A 231 12.24 -4.04 8.73
CA PHE A 231 12.12 -5.39 8.19
C PHE A 231 11.77 -5.30 6.73
N LEU A 232 12.35 -6.21 5.95
CA LEU A 232 12.01 -6.40 4.55
C LEU A 232 11.25 -7.71 4.40
N TYR A 233 10.03 -7.64 3.85
CA TYR A 233 9.17 -8.80 3.60
C TYR A 233 8.75 -8.83 2.14
N GLN A 234 8.60 -10.02 1.58
CA GLN A 234 7.91 -10.25 0.31
C GLN A 234 6.41 -10.47 0.55
N MET A 235 5.79 -9.57 1.32
CA MET A 235 4.35 -9.58 1.64
C MET A 235 3.80 -8.16 1.58
N VAL A 236 2.50 -8.06 1.27
CA VAL A 236 1.80 -6.77 1.33
C VAL A 236 1.56 -6.39 2.78
N GLY A 237 1.85 -5.14 3.13
CA GLY A 237 1.45 -4.60 4.41
C GLY A 237 -0.03 -4.24 4.38
N THR A 238 -0.78 -4.60 5.41
CA THR A 238 -2.23 -4.32 5.47
C THR A 238 -2.55 -2.98 6.13
N TRP A 239 -1.58 -2.33 6.78
CA TRP A 239 -1.82 -1.11 7.57
C TRP A 239 -0.81 -0.01 7.27
N GLY A 240 -1.29 1.21 7.01
CA GLY A 240 -0.46 2.39 6.76
C GLY A 240 0.54 2.14 5.63
N GLN A 241 0.02 1.95 4.42
CA GLN A 241 0.82 1.56 3.25
C GLN A 241 1.37 2.80 2.55
N LEU A 242 2.69 2.90 2.48
CA LEU A 242 3.41 3.80 1.59
C LEU A 242 3.63 3.08 0.26
N LEU A 243 3.21 3.69 -0.85
CA LEU A 243 3.38 3.17 -2.21
C LEU A 243 4.41 4.00 -2.97
N PHE A 244 5.35 3.32 -3.63
CA PHE A 244 6.28 3.95 -4.55
C PHE A 244 5.64 4.07 -5.93
N PRO A 245 5.89 5.17 -6.66
CA PRO A 245 5.15 5.50 -7.88
C PRO A 245 5.34 4.47 -8.99
N LYS A 246 6.60 4.13 -9.35
CA LYS A 246 6.86 3.19 -10.45
C LYS A 246 6.25 1.81 -10.20
N PRO A 247 6.53 1.12 -9.06
CA PRO A 247 6.00 -0.22 -8.84
C PRO A 247 4.47 -0.25 -8.76
N TRP A 248 3.85 0.79 -8.19
CA TRP A 248 2.38 0.89 -8.17
C TRP A 248 1.80 1.05 -9.57
N LYS A 249 2.38 1.92 -10.40
CA LYS A 249 1.93 2.13 -11.78
C LYS A 249 2.05 0.87 -12.62
N GLU A 250 3.16 0.14 -12.49
CA GLU A 250 3.37 -1.17 -13.12
C GLU A 250 2.33 -2.19 -12.65
N PHE A 251 2.07 -2.27 -11.34
CA PHE A 251 1.03 -3.13 -10.79
C PHE A 251 -0.36 -2.79 -11.35
N ARG A 252 -0.73 -1.51 -11.43
CA ARG A 252 -2.05 -1.09 -11.94
C ARG A 252 -2.22 -1.43 -13.41
N LEU A 253 -1.20 -1.22 -14.24
CA LEU A 253 -1.19 -1.64 -15.64
C LEU A 253 -1.35 -3.17 -15.77
N TRP A 254 -0.61 -3.93 -14.97
CA TRP A 254 -0.76 -5.38 -14.92
C TRP A 254 -2.17 -5.80 -14.49
N TYR A 255 -2.71 -5.19 -13.44
CA TYR A 255 -4.05 -5.47 -12.93
C TYR A 255 -5.12 -5.22 -13.98
N ASP A 256 -5.04 -4.10 -14.72
CA ASP A 256 -6.03 -3.79 -15.75
C ASP A 256 -6.00 -4.76 -16.94
N MET A 257 -4.84 -5.35 -17.23
CA MET A 257 -4.72 -6.41 -18.24
C MET A 257 -5.26 -7.77 -17.77
N HIS A 258 -5.20 -8.06 -16.47
CA HIS A 258 -5.45 -9.40 -15.93
C HIS A 258 -6.70 -9.51 -15.06
N LYS A 259 -7.36 -8.39 -14.73
CA LYS A 259 -8.66 -8.44 -14.06
C LYS A 259 -9.62 -9.23 -14.96
N SER A 260 -10.17 -10.31 -14.42
CA SER A 260 -11.17 -11.12 -15.11
C SER A 260 -12.30 -10.20 -15.55
N LYS A 261 -12.58 -10.19 -16.86
CA LYS A 261 -13.74 -9.50 -17.43
C LYS A 261 -15.03 -10.08 -16.89
#